data_AF-A0A4Y2RQI2-F1
#
_entry.id   AF-A0A4Y2RQI2-F1
#
_cell.length_a   1.000
_cell.length_b   1.000
_cell.length_c   1.000
_cell.angle_alpha   90.00
_cell.angle_beta   90.00
_cell.angle_gamma   90.00
#
_symmetry.space_group_name_H-M   'P 1'
#
loop_
_entity.id
_entity.type
_entity.pdbx_description
1 polymer ?
#
loop_
_entity_poly.entity_id
_entity_poly.type
_entity_poly.pdbx_seq_one_letter_code
_entity_poly.pdbx_strand_id
1 'polypeptide(L)'
;MPRSTSNPVKENYIYHDSKLRELNSERNHARKMFQTYRDPVLKRKLKKLNKQINKLDQKIETDDFTNEILNVNATDDTVWKFVTPFKNETKNIPSLNGPACIANTDLEKANFLAESLETQFTLNNITNPDTEELVADSVMRFRTEANSVCKDFDPLSHLKS
;
A
#
# COMPACT_ATOMS: atom_id res chain seq x y z
N MET A 1 -6.64 7.90 35.96
CA MET A 1 -5.96 7.19 34.86
C MET A 1 -6.83 6.02 34.41
N PRO A 2 -7.62 6.12 33.32
CA PRO A 2 -8.33 4.96 32.79
C PRO A 2 -7.36 4.09 32.01
N ARG A 3 -7.44 2.78 32.26
CA ARG A 3 -6.57 1.75 31.70
C ARG A 3 -7.04 1.41 30.28
N SER A 4 -6.07 1.31 29.37
CA SER A 4 -6.21 1.20 27.93
C SER A 4 -7.20 0.14 27.45
N THR A 5 -7.87 0.54 26.37
CA THR A 5 -8.68 -0.19 25.41
C THR A 5 -8.39 -1.69 25.30
N SER A 6 -9.45 -2.50 25.43
CA SER A 6 -9.45 -3.91 25.07
C SER A 6 -9.00 -4.08 23.62
N ASN A 7 -8.09 -5.03 23.37
CA ASN A 7 -7.76 -5.48 22.02
C ASN A 7 -9.07 -5.77 21.23
N PRO A 8 -9.13 -5.46 19.92
CA PRO A 8 -10.29 -5.82 19.11
C PRO A 8 -10.55 -7.32 19.25
N VAL A 9 -11.79 -7.67 19.56
CA VAL A 9 -12.26 -9.06 19.56
C VAL A 9 -12.01 -9.56 18.14
N LYS A 10 -11.00 -10.43 18.00
CA LYS A 10 -10.70 -11.06 16.72
C LYS A 10 -11.98 -11.71 16.22
N GLU A 11 -12.42 -11.27 15.06
CA GLU A 11 -13.60 -11.76 14.36
C GLU A 11 -13.61 -13.29 14.41
N ASN A 12 -14.76 -13.85 14.78
CA ASN A 12 -14.93 -15.25 15.11
C ASN A 12 -14.15 -16.14 14.13
N TYR A 13 -13.11 -16.82 14.60
CA TYR A 13 -12.53 -17.95 13.86
C TYR A 13 -13.66 -18.95 13.66
N ILE A 14 -14.28 -18.94 12.49
CA ILE A 14 -15.21 -19.98 12.07
C ILE A 14 -14.32 -21.22 11.91
N TYR A 15 -14.17 -21.98 13.00
CA TYR A 15 -13.51 -23.27 12.95
C TYR A 15 -14.34 -24.15 12.03
N HIS A 16 -13.87 -24.31 10.79
CA HIS A 16 -14.49 -25.18 9.80
C HIS A 16 -14.48 -26.64 10.26
N ASP A 17 -13.48 -27.02 11.07
CA ASP A 17 -13.43 -28.33 11.71
C ASP A 17 -14.06 -28.34 13.12
N SER A 18 -15.23 -28.98 13.20
CA SER A 18 -15.95 -29.24 14.46
C SER A 18 -15.09 -29.92 15.53
N LYS A 19 -14.14 -30.78 15.14
CA LYS A 19 -13.26 -31.50 16.07
C LYS A 19 -12.22 -30.58 16.69
N LEU A 20 -11.70 -29.64 15.91
CA LEU A 20 -10.69 -28.71 16.36
C LEU A 20 -11.26 -27.69 17.35
N ARG A 21 -12.53 -27.29 17.15
CA ARG A 21 -13.29 -26.51 18.13
C ARG A 21 -13.43 -27.23 19.47
N GLU A 22 -13.78 -28.51 19.45
CA GLU A 22 -13.93 -29.33 20.65
C GLU A 22 -12.60 -29.44 21.43
N LEU A 23 -11.50 -29.78 20.74
CA LEU A 23 -10.18 -29.91 21.35
C LEU A 23 -9.68 -28.58 21.93
N ASN A 24 -9.94 -27.46 21.27
CA ASN A 24 -9.60 -26.13 21.79
C ASN A 24 -10.36 -25.81 23.08
N SER A 25 -11.65 -26.15 23.15
CA SER A 25 -12.47 -25.97 24.34
C SER A 25 -11.93 -26.81 25.50
N GLU A 26 -11.64 -28.08 25.25
CA GLU A 26 -11.09 -28.98 26.27
C GLU A 26 -9.70 -28.53 26.74
N ARG A 27 -8.83 -28.08 25.82
CA ARG A 27 -7.51 -27.53 26.14
C ARG A 27 -7.65 -26.27 27.00
N ASN A 28 -8.57 -25.38 26.67
CA ASN A 28 -8.82 -24.16 27.44
C ASN A 28 -9.32 -24.49 28.86
N HIS A 29 -10.22 -25.48 28.97
CA HIS A 29 -10.69 -25.97 30.27
C HIS A 29 -9.54 -26.56 31.09
N ALA A 30 -8.73 -27.46 30.51
CA ALA A 30 -7.57 -28.05 31.18
C ALA A 30 -6.54 -26.98 31.60
N ARG A 31 -6.34 -25.94 30.78
CA ARG A 31 -5.47 -24.79 31.11
C ARG A 31 -6.00 -24.02 32.32
N LYS A 32 -7.29 -23.71 32.34
CA LYS A 32 -7.94 -23.00 33.45
C LYS A 32 -7.80 -23.78 34.75
N MET A 33 -8.15 -25.07 34.71
CA MET A 33 -8.04 -25.96 35.87
C MET A 33 -6.58 -26.10 36.34
N PHE A 34 -5.61 -26.22 35.42
CA PHE A 34 -4.19 -26.27 35.78
C PHE A 34 -3.71 -24.98 36.45
N GLN A 35 -4.17 -23.82 35.99
CA GLN A 35 -3.80 -22.53 36.61
C GLN A 35 -4.36 -22.40 38.03
N THR A 36 -5.58 -22.91 38.28
CA THR A 36 -6.23 -22.89 39.59
C THR A 36 -5.60 -23.87 40.57
N TYR A 37 -5.45 -25.14 40.18
CA TYR A 37 -5.08 -26.21 41.11
C TYR A 37 -3.62 -26.65 41.03
N ARG A 38 -2.90 -26.21 39.98
CA ARG A 38 -1.50 -26.61 39.69
C ARG A 38 -1.26 -28.13 39.62
N ASP A 39 -2.30 -28.90 39.32
CA ASP A 39 -2.23 -30.35 39.19
C ASP A 39 -1.38 -30.80 37.97
N PRO A 40 -0.31 -31.59 38.17
CA PRO A 40 0.52 -32.11 37.07
C PRO A 40 -0.23 -32.99 36.06
N VAL A 41 -1.32 -33.66 36.44
CA VAL A 41 -2.15 -34.46 35.51
C VAL A 41 -2.80 -33.56 34.47
N LEU A 42 -3.31 -32.40 34.89
CA LEU A 42 -3.88 -31.39 33.98
C LEU A 42 -2.81 -30.81 33.03
N LYS A 43 -1.58 -30.63 33.51
CA LYS A 43 -0.44 -30.22 32.65
C LYS A 43 -0.15 -31.25 31.55
N ARG A 44 -0.19 -32.55 31.88
CA ARG A 44 -0.03 -33.63 30.90
C ARG A 44 -1.18 -33.65 29.90
N LYS A 45 -2.43 -33.50 30.37
CA LYS A 45 -3.63 -33.40 29.53
C LYS A 45 -3.53 -32.24 28.55
N LEU A 46 -3.14 -31.05 29.02
CA LEU A 46 -2.92 -29.87 28.18
C LEU A 46 -1.88 -30.12 27.09
N LYS A 47 -0.72 -30.71 27.42
CA LYS A 47 0.30 -31.05 26.42
C LYS A 47 -0.23 -32.05 25.37
N LYS A 48 -1.01 -33.04 25.79
CA LYS A 48 -1.64 -34.02 24.89
C LYS A 48 -2.62 -33.33 23.93
N LEU A 49 -3.48 -32.47 24.44
CA LEU A 49 -4.45 -31.73 23.63
C LEU A 49 -3.77 -30.79 22.64
N ASN A 50 -2.72 -30.07 23.05
CA ASN A 50 -1.92 -29.25 22.13
C ASN A 50 -1.32 -30.08 20.98
N LYS A 51 -0.78 -31.27 21.27
CA LYS A 51 -0.26 -32.16 20.22
C LYS A 51 -1.35 -32.60 19.25
N GLN A 52 -2.56 -32.89 19.76
CA GLN A 52 -3.69 -33.29 18.91
C GLN A 52 -4.17 -32.15 18.02
N ILE A 53 -4.26 -30.93 18.56
CA ILE A 53 -4.59 -29.72 17.80
C ILE A 53 -3.58 -29.52 16.67
N ASN A 54 -2.29 -29.43 16.99
CA ASN A 54 -1.24 -29.24 15.98
C ASN A 54 -1.25 -30.32 14.90
N LYS A 55 -1.51 -31.58 15.27
CA LYS A 55 -1.60 -32.68 14.31
C LYS A 55 -2.79 -32.53 13.37
N LEU A 56 -3.94 -32.08 13.87
CA LEU A 56 -5.11 -31.83 13.05
C LEU A 56 -4.93 -30.60 12.17
N ASP A 57 -4.39 -29.51 12.70
CA ASP A 57 -4.06 -28.32 11.90
C ASP A 57 -3.14 -28.69 10.73
N GLN A 58 -2.05 -29.41 10.99
CA GLN A 58 -1.14 -29.89 9.93
C GLN A 58 -1.85 -30.76 8.90
N LYS A 59 -2.79 -31.61 9.34
CA LYS A 59 -3.55 -32.45 8.43
C LYS A 59 -4.46 -31.60 7.54
N ILE A 60 -5.17 -30.64 8.11
CA ILE A 60 -6.05 -29.73 7.37
C ILE A 60 -5.23 -28.94 6.35
N GLU A 61 -4.11 -28.34 6.75
CA GLU A 61 -3.22 -27.60 5.85
C GLU A 61 -2.70 -28.49 4.71
N THR A 62 -2.33 -29.74 5.01
CA THR A 62 -1.88 -30.70 3.99
C THR A 62 -3.01 -31.07 3.04
N ASP A 63 -4.19 -31.39 3.56
CA ASP A 63 -5.35 -31.78 2.77
C ASP A 63 -5.79 -30.62 1.86
N ASP A 64 -5.87 -29.39 2.40
CA ASP A 64 -6.19 -28.17 1.64
C ASP A 64 -5.18 -27.91 0.52
N PHE A 65 -3.89 -28.02 0.80
CA PHE A 65 -2.83 -27.88 -0.20
C PHE A 65 -2.90 -28.95 -1.29
N THR A 66 -3.17 -30.21 -0.92
CA THR A 66 -3.33 -31.30 -1.90
C THR A 66 -4.56 -31.07 -2.78
N ASN A 67 -5.67 -30.59 -2.21
CA ASN A 67 -6.87 -30.24 -2.96
C ASN A 67 -6.61 -29.06 -3.91
N GLU A 68 -5.85 -28.05 -3.48
CA GLU A 68 -5.44 -26.95 -4.34
C GLU A 68 -4.67 -27.45 -5.55
N ILE A 69 -3.64 -28.29 -5.35
CA ILE A 69 -2.85 -28.89 -6.45
C ILE A 69 -3.74 -29.71 -7.39
N LEU A 70 -4.63 -30.55 -6.86
CA LEU A 70 -5.50 -31.40 -7.69
C LEU A 70 -6.49 -30.59 -8.53
N ASN A 71 -6.90 -29.41 -8.04
CA ASN A 71 -7.83 -28.53 -8.74
C ASN A 71 -7.14 -27.57 -9.73
N VAL A 72 -5.80 -27.54 -9.77
CA VAL A 72 -5.06 -26.74 -10.75
C VAL A 72 -5.21 -27.37 -12.14
N ASN A 73 -5.69 -26.57 -13.10
CA ASN A 73 -5.96 -26.98 -14.47
C ASN A 73 -5.08 -26.21 -15.46
N ALA A 74 -4.55 -26.90 -16.46
CA ALA A 74 -3.66 -26.34 -17.48
C ALA A 74 -4.36 -25.42 -18.50
N THR A 75 -5.68 -25.55 -18.68
CA THR A 75 -6.42 -24.72 -19.64
C THR A 75 -6.82 -23.35 -19.10
N ASP A 76 -6.84 -23.21 -17.77
CA ASP A 76 -7.35 -22.03 -17.09
C ASP A 76 -6.20 -21.30 -16.37
N ASP A 77 -6.41 -20.05 -15.96
CA ASP A 77 -5.40 -19.22 -15.28
C ASP A 77 -4.99 -19.73 -13.87
N THR A 78 -5.51 -20.88 -13.44
CA THR A 78 -5.28 -21.46 -12.10
C THR A 78 -3.81 -21.84 -11.87
N VAL A 79 -3.12 -22.38 -12.89
CA VAL A 79 -1.67 -22.68 -12.82
C VAL A 79 -0.88 -21.41 -12.52
N TRP A 80 -1.17 -20.31 -13.22
CA TRP A 80 -0.46 -19.06 -13.01
C TRP A 80 -0.71 -18.50 -11.61
N LYS A 81 -1.94 -18.55 -11.10
CA LYS A 81 -2.26 -18.13 -9.73
C LYS A 81 -1.50 -18.94 -8.68
N PHE A 82 -1.42 -20.26 -8.85
CA PHE A 82 -0.69 -21.14 -7.95
C PHE A 82 0.83 -20.88 -7.95
N VAL A 83 1.44 -20.68 -9.14
CA VAL A 83 2.89 -20.52 -9.28
C VAL A 83 3.39 -19.11 -8.94
N THR A 84 2.56 -18.08 -9.10
CA THR A 84 2.96 -16.66 -8.93
C THR A 84 3.60 -16.35 -7.57
N PRO A 85 3.06 -16.81 -6.42
CA PRO A 85 3.68 -16.60 -5.11
C PRO A 85 5.07 -17.23 -4.97
N PHE A 86 5.34 -18.36 -5.65
CA PHE A 86 6.63 -19.03 -5.61
C PHE A 86 7.69 -18.38 -6.50
N LYS A 87 7.25 -17.66 -7.54
CA LYS A 87 8.13 -17.01 -8.51
C LYS A 87 8.75 -15.73 -7.97
N ASN A 88 8.05 -15.02 -7.10
CA ASN A 88 8.48 -13.71 -6.61
C ASN A 88 8.59 -13.76 -5.09
N GLU A 89 9.81 -13.59 -4.56
CA GLU A 89 9.95 -13.10 -3.20
C GLU A 89 9.28 -11.72 -3.14
N THR A 90 8.20 -11.59 -2.36
CA THR A 90 7.58 -10.28 -2.11
C THR A 90 8.59 -9.44 -1.33
N LYS A 91 9.44 -8.71 -2.04
CA LYS A 91 10.36 -7.76 -1.43
C LYS A 91 9.49 -6.66 -0.83
N ASN A 92 9.43 -6.63 0.49
CA ASN A 92 8.75 -5.55 1.18
C ASN A 92 9.47 -4.25 0.81
N ILE A 93 8.73 -3.32 0.20
CA ILE A 93 9.26 -2.01 -0.15
C ILE A 93 9.67 -1.33 1.17
N PRO A 94 10.94 -0.95 1.35
CA PRO A 94 11.40 -0.37 2.60
C PRO A 94 10.58 0.88 2.96
N SER A 95 10.51 1.20 4.25
CA SER A 95 9.87 2.41 4.73
C SER A 95 10.55 3.64 4.15
N LEU A 96 9.76 4.63 3.71
CA LEU A 96 10.29 5.92 3.29
C LEU A 96 10.41 6.83 4.50
N ASN A 97 11.59 7.41 4.68
CA ASN A 97 11.80 8.44 5.69
C ASN A 97 11.65 9.79 5.01
N GLY A 98 10.90 10.69 5.61
CA GLY A 98 11.16 12.08 5.32
C GLY A 98 10.82 13.01 6.47
N PRO A 99 10.64 14.31 6.19
CA PRO A 99 10.88 15.34 7.18
C PRO A 99 9.95 15.27 8.41
N ALA A 100 8.72 14.79 8.26
CA ALA A 100 7.73 14.76 9.34
C ALA A 100 7.49 13.37 9.96
N CYS A 101 7.60 12.29 9.18
CA CYS A 101 7.31 10.94 9.64
C CYS A 101 7.91 9.84 8.74
N ILE A 102 7.82 8.60 9.21
CA ILE A 102 8.21 7.38 8.47
C ILE A 102 6.95 6.79 7.84
N ALA A 103 6.93 6.68 6.52
CA ALA A 103 5.86 6.06 5.76
C ALA A 103 6.08 4.54 5.65
N ASN A 104 5.20 3.76 6.28
CA ASN A 104 5.28 2.31 6.34
C ASN A 104 4.30 1.65 5.37
N THR A 105 3.10 2.21 5.23
CA THR A 105 2.08 1.70 4.32
C THR A 105 2.27 2.23 2.90
N ASP A 106 1.79 1.50 1.90
CA ASP A 106 1.93 1.93 0.51
C ASP A 106 1.16 3.22 0.21
N LEU A 107 0.04 3.45 0.92
CA LEU A 107 -0.71 4.70 0.84
C LEU A 107 0.11 5.88 1.40
N GLU A 108 0.72 5.71 2.58
CA GLU A 108 1.60 6.73 3.15
C GLU A 108 2.78 7.02 2.23
N LYS A 109 3.40 5.97 1.66
CA LYS A 109 4.53 6.12 0.72
C LYS A 109 4.11 6.87 -0.54
N ALA A 110 2.93 6.59 -1.09
CA ALA A 110 2.41 7.28 -2.27
C ALA A 110 2.19 8.77 -2.01
N ASN A 111 1.59 9.13 -0.88
CA ASN A 111 1.41 10.52 -0.48
C ASN A 111 2.76 11.22 -0.27
N PHE A 112 3.71 10.53 0.36
CA PHE A 112 5.06 11.06 0.59
C PHE A 112 5.77 11.42 -0.71
N LEU A 113 5.68 10.53 -1.71
CA LEU A 113 6.24 10.77 -3.03
C LEU A 113 5.52 11.92 -3.73
N ALA A 114 4.19 12.01 -3.61
CA ALA A 114 3.41 13.09 -4.20
C ALA A 114 3.82 14.46 -3.64
N GLU A 115 3.89 14.61 -2.31
CA GLU A 115 4.34 15.85 -1.66
C GLU A 115 5.79 16.21 -2.03
N SER A 116 6.69 15.22 -2.05
CA SER A 116 8.09 15.43 -2.43
C SER A 116 8.22 15.88 -3.88
N LEU A 117 7.40 15.35 -4.79
CA LEU A 117 7.43 15.77 -6.19
C LEU A 117 6.81 17.16 -6.35
N GLU A 118 5.68 17.42 -5.70
CA GLU A 118 5.03 18.74 -5.71
C GLU A 118 6.02 19.84 -5.29
N THR A 119 6.71 19.65 -4.16
CA THR A 119 7.72 20.60 -3.66
C THR A 119 8.94 20.77 -4.57
N GLN A 120 9.34 19.75 -5.32
CA GLN A 120 10.45 19.87 -6.29
C GLN A 120 10.05 20.63 -7.55
N PHE A 121 8.78 20.55 -7.95
CA PHE A 121 8.27 21.17 -9.16
C PHE A 121 7.53 22.49 -8.92
N THR A 122 7.52 23.03 -7.69
CA THR A 122 7.02 24.38 -7.44
C THR A 122 7.90 25.41 -8.15
N LEU A 123 7.26 26.32 -8.90
CA LEU A 123 7.94 27.45 -9.53
C LEU A 123 8.65 28.26 -8.45
N ASN A 124 9.96 28.40 -8.54
CA ASN A 124 10.66 29.37 -7.70
C ASN A 124 10.09 30.76 -8.03
N ASN A 125 9.66 31.50 -7.01
CA ASN A 125 9.25 32.89 -7.17
C ASN A 125 10.52 33.76 -7.35
N ILE A 126 11.17 33.64 -8.50
CA ILE A 126 12.35 34.44 -8.89
C ILE A 126 11.90 35.70 -9.64
N THR A 127 10.80 36.31 -9.19
CA THR A 127 10.28 37.58 -9.73
C THR A 127 11.32 38.66 -9.47
N ASN A 128 11.86 39.25 -10.55
CA ASN A 128 12.75 40.41 -10.47
C ASN A 128 12.05 41.57 -11.19
N PRO A 129 11.54 42.58 -10.45
CA PRO A 129 10.76 43.67 -11.04
C PRO A 129 11.52 44.44 -12.12
N ASP A 130 12.84 44.62 -11.95
CA ASP A 130 13.68 45.33 -12.92
C ASP A 130 13.77 44.55 -14.24
N THR A 131 13.81 43.22 -14.16
CA THR A 131 13.87 42.35 -15.35
C THR A 131 12.52 42.30 -16.04
N GLU A 132 11.43 42.27 -15.28
CA GLU A 132 10.07 42.25 -15.81
C GLU A 132 9.72 43.55 -16.52
N GLU A 133 10.11 44.70 -15.96
CA GLU A 133 9.96 46.01 -16.59
C GLU A 133 10.75 46.10 -17.91
N LEU A 134 12.02 45.68 -17.90
CA LEU A 134 12.86 45.64 -19.11
C LEU A 134 12.28 44.76 -20.22
N VAL A 135 11.74 43.58 -19.86
CA VAL A 135 11.10 42.67 -20.83
C VAL A 135 9.80 43.26 -21.36
N ALA A 136 8.97 43.85 -20.50
CA ALA A 136 7.72 44.49 -20.91
C ALA A 136 7.97 45.64 -21.89
N ASP A 137 8.95 46.50 -21.59
CA ASP A 137 9.39 47.58 -22.45
C ASP A 137 9.93 47.08 -23.81
N SER A 138 10.74 46.03 -23.80
CA SER A 138 11.29 45.42 -25.02
C SER A 138 10.19 44.85 -25.91
N VAL A 139 9.24 44.12 -25.34
CA VAL A 139 8.09 43.54 -26.06
C VAL A 139 7.19 44.66 -26.62
N MET A 140 6.98 45.73 -25.87
CA MET A 140 6.19 46.87 -26.31
C MET A 140 6.85 47.54 -27.53
N ARG A 141 8.15 47.82 -27.45
CA ARG A 141 8.93 48.40 -28.56
C ARG A 141 8.89 47.53 -29.81
N PHE A 142 9.12 46.22 -29.68
CA PHE A 142 9.06 45.28 -30.80
C PHE A 142 7.69 45.27 -31.49
N ARG A 143 6.60 45.29 -30.71
CA ARG A 143 5.24 45.34 -31.26
C ARG A 143 4.94 46.67 -31.95
N THR A 144 5.42 47.80 -31.42
CA THR A 144 5.21 49.11 -32.07
C THR A 144 6.03 49.28 -33.33
N GLU A 145 7.28 48.79 -33.36
CA GLU A 145 8.15 48.83 -34.54
C GLU A 145 7.67 47.88 -35.65
N ALA A 146 7.18 46.69 -35.30
CA ALA A 146 6.58 45.78 -36.28
C ALA A 146 5.32 46.37 -36.95
N ASN A 147 4.57 47.21 -36.23
CA ASN A 147 3.37 47.87 -36.74
C ASN A 147 3.64 49.17 -37.51
N SER A 148 4.81 49.81 -37.32
CA SER A 148 5.20 51.01 -38.08
C SER A 148 5.78 50.67 -39.46
N VAL A 149 6.49 49.55 -39.59
CA VAL A 149 7.11 49.08 -40.85
C VAL A 149 6.07 48.80 -41.95
N CYS A 150 4.81 48.54 -41.61
CA CYS A 150 3.75 48.23 -42.58
C CYS A 150 2.91 49.45 -43.04
N LYS A 151 3.26 50.68 -42.64
CA LYS A 151 2.49 51.90 -43.00
C LYS A 151 3.01 52.63 -44.24
N ASP A 152 4.18 52.28 -44.78
CA ASP A 152 4.83 53.00 -45.89
C ASP A 152 4.54 52.41 -47.29
N PHE A 153 3.67 51.40 -47.41
CA PHE A 153 3.20 50.91 -48.72
C PHE A 153 1.86 51.56 -49.10
N ASP A 154 1.93 52.66 -49.86
CA ASP A 154 0.77 53.29 -50.49
C ASP A 154 0.58 52.71 -51.93
N PRO A 155 -0.41 51.84 -52.21
CA PRO A 155 -0.43 51.04 -53.44
C PRO A 155 -0.88 51.79 -54.71
N LEU A 156 -1.19 53.09 -54.63
CA LEU A 156 -1.94 53.82 -55.67
C LEU A 156 -1.19 54.98 -56.33
N SER A 157 0.13 55.11 -56.12
CA SER A 157 0.93 56.18 -56.74
C SER A 157 1.18 56.03 -58.24
N HIS A 158 0.82 54.90 -58.86
CA HIS A 158 1.09 54.60 -60.27
C HIS A 158 -0.08 54.84 -61.25
N LEU A 159 -1.24 55.33 -60.81
CA LEU A 159 -2.43 55.53 -61.66
C LEU A 159 -2.85 57.00 -61.76
N LYS A 160 -1.94 57.89 -62.17
CA LYS A 160 -2.29 59.20 -62.73
C LYS A 160 -1.31 59.58 -63.84
N SER A 161 -1.69 59.30 -65.08
CA SER A 161 -1.26 60.04 -66.29
C SER A 161 -2.37 59.96 -67.32
#